data_AF-A0A1P8WE97-F1
#
_entry.id   AF-A0A1P8WE97-F1
#
_cell.length_a   1.000
_cell.length_b   1.000
_cell.length_c   1.000
_cell.angle_alpha   90.00
_cell.angle_beta   90.00
_cell.angle_gamma   90.00
#
_symmetry.space_group_name_H-M   'P 1'
#
loop_
_entity.id
_entity.type
_entity.pdbx_description
1 polymer ?
#
loop_
_entity_poly.entity_id
_entity_poly.type
_entity_poly.pdbx_seq_one_letter_code
_entity_poly.pdbx_strand_id
1 'polypeptide(L)'
;MMGIEPNTQKTPRWEAALMRNRFVLLFIVLLCLPSVCVAQGFIPFTLPSRNDATRPDILKKELQRATAARLRRLEAFAGAQQAWIIHTCKLTGDQQTRLKERCRQKIAASQAEWMRTGGARSDNGAYYDARPVDFVKRGGAADDVDLIHKDGIDETLAALLTRDQMAALEKGVSDRLAFLSDSMISQAINILDNEFYLTSQQRNELRVVLKPRLAVVLEESPGRNAQYAEPVNAWVFKLIRTADELIALSELQIEWAKDIRSRGADFNYYGSQYMINAQNLPSGKPWREELKELGQLQRDRISKAVQRCVAVAATGGELSAEDRQRIRLAGKGVADQVVTDWLRTERERLSAREETMRNGDPAEAQSLQSSQPIVWVRHVSVIEHSPLWHHTLSKLSDAGQKSFAVRQHARNRADAEALVAMMDREMWLTPTQRSELIGDVLKRLPDDGLSTSHGGYFPDQAMLVYLMYEASNQENFGGLTPLQQQIWTMMKGHFTPSEDGLYQSPSVHLGWAFEVAK
;
A
#
# COMPACT_ATOMS: atom_id res chain seq x y z
N MET A 1 73.56 -28.89 42.19
CA MET A 1 73.51 -28.67 40.73
C MET A 1 72.21 -27.92 40.44
N MET A 2 72.24 -26.58 40.52
CA MET A 2 72.43 -25.63 39.41
C MET A 2 71.32 -25.71 38.35
N GLY A 3 70.57 -24.60 38.19
CA GLY A 3 69.96 -24.25 36.90
C GLY A 3 68.58 -23.56 36.90
N ILE A 4 68.47 -22.38 37.54
CA ILE A 4 67.88 -21.10 37.03
C ILE A 4 66.45 -21.07 36.42
N GLU A 5 65.65 -20.19 37.03
CA GLU A 5 64.41 -19.43 36.66
C GLU A 5 64.23 -18.99 35.16
N PRO A 6 63.08 -18.39 34.70
CA PRO A 6 62.05 -17.65 35.47
C PRO A 6 60.56 -17.76 35.05
N ASN A 7 59.77 -17.33 36.03
CA ASN A 7 58.45 -16.71 36.03
C ASN A 7 58.12 -15.84 34.79
N THR A 8 56.93 -16.00 34.17
CA THR A 8 56.19 -14.87 33.57
C THR A 8 54.69 -15.17 33.39
N GLN A 9 53.92 -14.23 33.92
CA GLN A 9 52.48 -13.96 33.82
C GLN A 9 51.70 -14.51 32.62
N LYS A 10 50.53 -15.10 32.93
CA LYS A 10 49.42 -15.30 32.01
C LYS A 10 48.81 -13.94 31.62
N THR A 11 48.82 -13.62 30.33
CA THR A 11 47.90 -12.66 29.69
C THR A 11 46.97 -13.40 28.72
N PRO A 12 45.70 -12.96 28.54
CA PRO A 12 44.67 -13.79 27.92
C PRO A 12 44.60 -13.61 26.39
N ARG A 13 44.37 -14.74 25.71
CA ARG A 13 44.23 -14.91 24.25
C ARG A 13 42.98 -14.22 23.66
N TRP A 14 42.94 -12.88 23.60
CA TRP A 14 41.88 -12.17 22.85
C TRP A 14 42.38 -11.11 21.85
N GLU A 15 43.64 -10.68 21.89
CA GLU A 15 44.13 -9.65 20.95
C GLU A 15 44.62 -10.17 19.59
N ALA A 16 44.80 -11.48 19.41
CA ALA A 16 45.09 -12.05 18.08
C ALA A 16 43.85 -12.18 17.17
N ALA A 17 42.63 -11.97 17.71
CA ALA A 17 41.37 -12.04 16.98
C ALA A 17 40.96 -10.71 16.29
N LEU A 18 41.65 -9.61 16.58
CA LEU A 18 41.26 -8.27 16.11
C LEU A 18 42.04 -7.75 14.88
N MET A 19 43.13 -8.41 14.49
CA MET A 19 43.97 -7.96 13.35
C MET A 19 43.73 -8.74 12.04
N ARG A 20 43.06 -9.90 12.08
CA ARG A 20 42.67 -10.63 10.84
C ARG A 20 41.31 -10.25 10.26
N ASN A 21 40.42 -9.65 11.06
CA ASN A 21 39.08 -9.22 10.58
C ASN A 21 39.04 -7.83 9.95
N ARG A 22 40.11 -7.03 10.03
CA ARG A 22 40.14 -5.69 9.43
C ARG A 22 40.47 -5.67 7.94
N PHE A 23 41.08 -6.72 7.41
CA PHE A 23 41.38 -6.83 5.96
C PHE A 23 40.24 -7.44 5.12
N VAL A 24 39.36 -8.25 5.74
CA VAL A 24 38.18 -8.82 5.04
C VAL A 24 37.02 -7.82 5.00
N LEU A 25 36.85 -6.99 6.03
CA LEU A 25 35.82 -5.95 6.05
C LEU A 25 36.10 -4.77 5.11
N LEU A 26 37.35 -4.48 4.78
CA LEU A 26 37.67 -3.40 3.82
C LEU A 26 37.39 -3.80 2.36
N PHE A 27 37.39 -5.10 2.04
CA PHE A 27 37.12 -5.60 0.69
C PHE A 27 35.61 -5.76 0.40
N ILE A 28 34.78 -5.97 1.43
CA ILE A 28 33.32 -6.09 1.29
C ILE A 28 32.65 -4.70 1.17
N VAL A 29 33.24 -3.66 1.76
CA VAL A 29 32.69 -2.29 1.69
C VAL A 29 32.97 -1.59 0.35
N LEU A 30 33.91 -2.10 -0.47
CA LEU A 30 34.23 -1.53 -1.79
C LEU A 30 33.52 -2.20 -2.97
N LEU A 31 32.81 -3.32 -2.76
CA LEU A 31 32.06 -4.04 -3.81
C LEU A 31 30.52 -3.93 -3.68
N CYS A 32 30.02 -3.19 -2.69
CA CYS A 32 28.58 -2.90 -2.54
C CYS A 32 28.24 -1.46 -2.96
N LEU A 33 28.63 -1.08 -4.18
CA LEU A 33 28.06 0.08 -4.88
C LEU A 33 26.87 -0.39 -5.72
N PRO A 34 25.79 0.39 -5.85
CA PRO A 34 24.54 -0.07 -6.46
C PRO A 34 24.69 -0.09 -7.98
N SER A 35 24.85 -1.29 -8.54
CA SER A 35 24.70 -1.56 -9.97
C SER A 35 23.51 -2.49 -10.18
N VAL A 36 22.29 -1.95 -10.00
CA VAL A 36 21.06 -2.59 -10.50
C VAL A 36 20.14 -1.47 -10.97
N CYS A 37 20.26 -1.10 -12.25
CA CYS A 37 19.29 -0.32 -13.03
C CYS A 37 19.75 -0.31 -14.50
N VAL A 38 19.80 -1.47 -15.17
CA VAL A 38 19.98 -1.52 -16.62
C VAL A 38 19.25 -2.75 -17.18
N ALA A 39 17.94 -2.64 -17.42
CA ALA A 39 17.23 -3.58 -18.29
C ALA A 39 15.96 -3.04 -18.96
N GLN A 40 15.53 -1.80 -18.67
CA GLN A 40 14.35 -1.23 -19.32
C GLN A 40 14.56 0.26 -19.61
N GLY A 41 15.31 0.64 -20.63
CA GLY A 41 15.24 1.99 -21.25
C GLY A 41 15.29 3.22 -20.33
N PHE A 42 15.68 3.09 -19.07
CA PHE A 42 15.72 4.16 -18.08
C PHE A 42 17.04 4.88 -18.23
N ILE A 43 17.00 6.15 -18.59
CA ILE A 43 18.14 7.05 -18.39
C ILE A 43 18.36 7.09 -16.87
N PRO A 44 19.45 6.53 -16.34
CA PRO A 44 19.69 6.59 -14.91
C PRO A 44 20.02 8.05 -14.60
N PHE A 45 19.17 8.71 -13.83
CA PHE A 45 19.62 9.89 -13.10
C PHE A 45 20.51 9.39 -11.97
N THR A 46 21.76 9.04 -12.31
CA THR A 46 22.81 8.87 -11.32
C THR A 46 22.93 10.20 -10.60
N LEU A 47 22.63 10.25 -9.29
CA LEU A 47 23.25 11.25 -8.42
C LEU A 47 24.75 11.11 -8.68
N PRO A 48 25.40 12.07 -9.33
CA PRO A 48 26.60 11.68 -10.00
C PRO A 48 27.72 11.63 -8.97
N SER A 49 28.69 10.78 -9.27
CA SER A 49 29.90 10.51 -8.49
C SER A 49 30.38 11.73 -7.67
N ARG A 50 30.76 11.45 -6.41
CA ARG A 50 31.17 12.37 -5.35
C ARG A 50 32.32 13.35 -5.71
N ASN A 51 32.88 13.28 -6.91
CA ASN A 51 34.13 13.93 -7.30
C ASN A 51 34.03 15.00 -8.41
N ASP A 52 32.85 15.40 -8.89
CA ASP A 52 32.78 16.51 -9.85
C ASP A 52 32.69 17.88 -9.15
N ALA A 53 33.77 18.64 -9.25
CA ALA A 53 33.95 19.99 -8.70
C ALA A 53 33.05 21.08 -9.35
N THR A 54 32.12 20.71 -10.23
CA THR A 54 31.15 21.61 -10.90
C THR A 54 29.77 21.66 -10.21
N ARG A 55 29.58 20.99 -9.06
CA ARG A 55 28.25 20.76 -8.43
C ARG A 55 27.74 21.61 -7.26
N PRO A 56 28.50 22.50 -6.57
CA PRO A 56 27.97 23.20 -5.40
C PRO A 56 26.69 24.00 -5.69
N ASP A 57 26.63 24.67 -6.84
CA ASP A 57 25.50 25.52 -7.21
C ASP A 57 24.26 24.74 -7.65
N ILE A 58 24.43 23.58 -8.28
CA ILE A 58 23.32 22.68 -8.66
C ILE A 58 22.70 22.08 -7.39
N LEU A 59 23.53 21.53 -6.50
CA LEU A 59 23.08 20.97 -5.22
C LEU A 59 22.42 22.04 -4.32
N LYS A 60 22.89 23.29 -4.40
CA LYS A 60 22.28 24.42 -3.68
C LYS A 60 20.91 24.78 -4.26
N LYS A 61 20.76 24.83 -5.59
CA LYS A 61 19.48 25.08 -6.26
C LYS A 61 18.46 23.97 -6.01
N GLU A 62 18.89 22.71 -6.04
CA GLU A 62 18.03 21.56 -5.74
C GLU A 62 17.57 21.55 -4.29
N LEU A 63 18.49 21.79 -3.34
CA LEU A 63 18.14 21.91 -1.93
C LEU A 63 17.16 23.08 -1.69
N GLN A 64 17.37 24.23 -2.33
CA GLN A 64 16.45 25.36 -2.27
C GLN A 64 15.06 25.02 -2.81
N ARG A 65 14.96 24.31 -3.94
CA ARG A 65 13.68 23.85 -4.50
C ARG A 65 12.98 22.87 -3.56
N ALA A 66 13.70 21.88 -3.03
CA ALA A 66 13.15 20.91 -2.08
C ALA A 66 12.66 21.58 -0.79
N THR A 67 13.44 22.52 -0.25
CA THR A 67 13.09 23.32 0.93
C THR A 67 11.80 24.12 0.69
N ALA A 68 11.71 24.82 -0.45
CA ALA A 68 10.53 25.60 -0.80
C ALA A 68 9.30 24.73 -1.10
N ALA A 69 9.49 23.54 -1.68
CA ALA A 69 8.40 22.59 -1.92
C ALA A 69 7.84 22.04 -0.60
N ARG A 70 8.73 21.61 0.31
CA ARG A 70 8.34 21.14 1.65
C ARG A 70 7.58 22.21 2.43
N LEU A 71 8.13 23.43 2.48
CA LEU A 71 7.51 24.54 3.20
C LEU A 71 6.08 24.80 2.68
N ARG A 72 5.89 24.88 1.36
CA ARG A 72 4.56 25.08 0.76
C ARG A 72 3.58 23.96 1.12
N ARG A 73 4.06 22.71 1.21
CA ARG A 73 3.22 21.57 1.59
C ARG A 73 2.79 21.64 3.05
N LEU A 74 3.72 21.98 3.96
CA LEU A 74 3.42 22.20 5.38
C LEU A 74 2.43 23.36 5.57
N GLU A 75 2.64 24.48 4.86
CA GLU A 75 1.75 25.64 4.91
C GLU A 75 0.34 25.29 4.44
N ALA A 76 0.21 24.55 3.35
CA ALA A 76 -1.11 24.15 2.86
C ALA A 76 -1.81 23.18 3.81
N PHE A 77 -1.09 22.17 4.33
CA PHE A 77 -1.63 21.22 5.32
C PHE A 77 -2.11 21.94 6.58
N ALA A 78 -1.24 22.76 7.20
CA ALA A 78 -1.58 23.51 8.40
C ALA A 78 -2.69 24.53 8.13
N GLY A 79 -2.74 25.12 6.94
CA GLY A 79 -3.82 26.00 6.49
C GLY A 79 -5.17 25.27 6.37
N ALA A 80 -5.19 24.07 5.81
CA ALA A 80 -6.39 23.25 5.73
C ALA A 80 -6.87 22.81 7.12
N GLN A 81 -5.95 22.38 8.00
CA GLN A 81 -6.26 22.09 9.39
C GLN A 81 -6.83 23.31 10.12
N GLN A 82 -6.18 24.46 9.97
CA GLN A 82 -6.62 25.72 10.55
C GLN A 82 -8.05 26.06 10.08
N ALA A 83 -8.31 26.02 8.78
CA ALA A 83 -9.64 26.30 8.23
C ALA A 83 -10.71 25.36 8.81
N TRP A 84 -10.38 24.07 8.93
CA TRP A 84 -11.27 23.09 9.54
C TRP A 84 -11.56 23.37 11.02
N ILE A 85 -10.54 23.72 11.81
CA ILE A 85 -10.71 24.10 13.23
C ILE A 85 -11.56 25.38 13.34
N ILE A 86 -11.30 26.38 12.49
CA ILE A 86 -12.07 27.64 12.47
C ILE A 86 -13.54 27.36 12.22
N HIS A 87 -13.84 26.52 11.22
CA HIS A 87 -15.21 26.15 10.89
C HIS A 87 -15.88 25.35 12.01
N THR A 88 -15.21 24.32 12.53
CA THR A 88 -15.74 23.40 13.54
C THR A 88 -16.01 24.11 14.88
N CYS A 89 -15.05 24.94 15.32
CA CYS A 89 -15.11 25.61 16.62
C CYS A 89 -15.72 27.02 16.55
N LYS A 90 -16.02 27.53 15.34
CA LYS A 90 -16.52 28.90 15.11
C LYS A 90 -15.65 29.95 15.84
N LEU A 91 -14.35 29.92 15.56
CA LEU A 91 -13.37 30.77 16.26
C LEU A 91 -13.59 32.26 16.00
N THR A 92 -13.37 33.09 17.02
CA THR A 92 -13.38 34.56 16.90
C THR A 92 -12.15 35.07 16.13
N GLY A 93 -12.16 36.32 15.65
CA GLY A 93 -11.02 36.91 14.92
C GLY A 93 -9.69 36.86 15.70
N ASP A 94 -9.74 37.12 17.01
CA ASP A 94 -8.57 37.04 17.88
C ASP A 94 -8.07 35.60 18.01
N GLN A 95 -8.98 34.64 18.18
CA GLN A 95 -8.63 33.22 18.21
C GLN A 95 -8.02 32.75 16.88
N GLN A 96 -8.59 33.17 15.75
CA GLN A 96 -8.08 32.86 14.42
C GLN A 96 -6.64 33.38 14.24
N THR A 97 -6.36 34.59 14.74
CA THR A 97 -5.02 35.20 14.67
C THR A 97 -4.00 34.43 15.51
N ARG A 98 -4.37 34.07 16.75
CA ARG A 98 -3.50 33.26 17.63
C ARG A 98 -3.26 31.86 17.09
N LEU A 99 -4.28 31.23 16.50
CA LEU A 99 -4.16 29.94 15.84
C LEU A 99 -3.21 30.02 14.64
N LYS A 100 -3.35 31.05 13.80
CA LYS A 100 -2.47 31.29 12.65
C LYS A 100 -1.00 31.42 13.07
N GLU A 101 -0.75 32.19 14.13
CA GLU A 101 0.60 32.36 14.66
C GLU A 101 1.15 31.04 15.22
N ARG A 102 0.33 30.24 15.90
CA ARG A 102 0.72 28.91 16.37
C ARG A 102 1.11 27.98 15.20
N CYS A 103 0.31 27.93 14.14
CA CYS A 103 0.64 27.16 12.93
C CYS A 103 1.98 27.62 12.34
N ARG A 104 2.19 28.94 12.22
CA ARG A 104 3.44 29.52 11.70
C ARG A 104 4.66 29.11 12.54
N GLN A 105 4.53 29.11 13.87
CA GLN A 105 5.59 28.68 14.78
C GLN A 105 5.93 27.20 14.61
N LYS A 106 4.93 26.31 14.54
CA LYS A 106 5.18 24.88 14.32
C LYS A 106 5.82 24.60 12.96
N ILE A 107 5.36 25.27 11.89
CA ILE A 107 5.97 25.17 10.56
C ILE A 107 7.44 25.61 10.60
N ALA A 108 7.74 26.76 11.21
CA ALA A 108 9.10 27.25 11.31
C ALA A 108 10.00 26.30 12.11
N ALA A 109 9.50 25.75 13.22
CA ALA A 109 10.22 24.78 14.04
C ALA A 109 10.50 23.48 13.26
N SER A 110 9.49 22.90 12.59
CA SER A 110 9.66 21.70 11.77
C SER A 110 10.64 21.94 10.62
N GLN A 111 10.56 23.10 9.96
CA GLN A 111 11.48 23.45 8.87
C GLN A 111 12.92 23.62 9.36
N ALA A 112 13.13 24.24 10.52
CA ALA A 112 14.45 24.40 11.10
C ALA A 112 15.06 23.05 11.51
N GLU A 113 14.26 22.18 12.15
CA GLU A 113 14.70 20.85 12.55
C GLU A 113 15.06 19.97 11.35
N TRP A 114 14.20 19.96 10.32
CA TRP A 114 14.48 19.24 9.08
C TRP A 114 15.78 19.69 8.40
N MET A 115 16.05 21.01 8.37
CA MET A 115 17.31 21.53 7.85
C MET A 115 18.52 21.09 8.69
N ARG A 116 18.35 21.01 10.03
CA ARG A 116 19.39 20.60 10.97
C ARG A 116 19.78 19.13 10.80
N THR A 117 18.83 18.24 10.49
CA THR A 117 19.06 16.80 10.32
C THR A 117 19.54 16.42 8.91
N GLY A 118 19.92 17.39 8.07
CA GLY A 118 20.44 17.17 6.72
C GLY A 118 19.41 17.36 5.60
N GLY A 119 18.16 17.68 5.94
CA GLY A 119 17.10 18.00 4.99
C GLY A 119 16.90 16.93 3.91
N ALA A 120 16.74 17.40 2.66
CA ALA A 120 16.57 16.54 1.48
C ALA A 120 17.80 15.66 1.15
N ARG A 121 18.94 15.86 1.83
CA ARG A 121 20.14 15.01 1.67
C ARG A 121 20.14 13.80 2.60
N SER A 122 19.20 13.72 3.54
CA SER A 122 18.97 12.51 4.32
C SER A 122 18.16 11.53 3.47
N ASP A 123 18.59 10.26 3.41
CA ASP A 123 17.95 9.22 2.58
C ASP A 123 16.45 9.06 2.87
N ASN A 124 16.01 9.39 4.09
CA ASN A 124 14.62 9.27 4.53
C ASN A 124 13.82 10.59 4.46
N GLY A 125 14.46 11.77 4.53
CA GLY A 125 13.75 13.05 4.63
C GLY A 125 12.96 13.38 3.36
N ALA A 126 13.62 13.30 2.21
CA ALA A 126 12.98 13.58 0.91
C ALA A 126 11.83 12.62 0.59
N TYR A 127 11.87 11.39 1.12
CA TYR A 127 10.83 10.39 0.92
C TYR A 127 9.54 10.75 1.66
N TYR A 128 9.63 11.06 2.96
CA TYR A 128 8.46 11.37 3.78
C TYR A 128 7.82 12.73 3.43
N ASP A 129 8.61 13.69 2.95
CA ASP A 129 8.09 15.00 2.56
C ASP A 129 7.27 14.97 1.24
N ALA A 130 7.56 14.01 0.37
CA ALA A 130 7.07 14.00 -1.02
C ALA A 130 5.89 13.05 -1.25
N ARG A 131 5.77 11.94 -0.52
CA ARG A 131 4.75 10.92 -0.85
C ARG A 131 3.40 11.21 -0.16
N PRO A 132 2.27 11.19 -0.90
CA PRO A 132 0.95 11.21 -0.30
C PRO A 132 0.83 10.09 0.75
N VAL A 133 0.09 10.37 1.82
CA VAL A 133 -0.08 9.50 3.00
C VAL A 133 1.18 9.30 3.86
N ASP A 134 2.37 9.15 3.26
CA ASP A 134 3.64 9.15 4.00
C ASP A 134 3.93 10.52 4.64
N PHE A 135 3.48 11.60 4.01
CA PHE A 135 3.60 12.95 4.56
C PHE A 135 2.87 13.14 5.89
N VAL A 136 1.68 12.56 6.01
CA VAL A 136 0.80 12.70 7.19
C VAL A 136 0.98 11.62 8.24
N LYS A 137 1.93 10.70 8.05
CA LYS A 137 2.22 9.62 9.00
C LYS A 137 2.98 10.07 10.20
N ARG A 138 2.91 9.27 11.26
CA ARG A 138 3.72 9.51 12.44
C ARG A 138 5.21 9.43 12.07
N GLY A 139 5.96 10.45 12.46
CA GLY A 139 7.33 10.64 12.02
C GLY A 139 7.47 11.07 10.55
N GLY A 140 6.35 11.27 9.85
CA GLY A 140 6.26 12.00 8.60
C GLY A 140 6.23 13.51 8.87
N ALA A 141 6.39 14.30 7.82
CA ALA A 141 6.65 15.73 7.96
C ALA A 141 5.47 16.53 8.53
N ALA A 142 4.22 16.09 8.31
CA ALA A 142 3.05 16.78 8.85
C ALA A 142 2.89 16.55 10.37
N ASP A 143 3.46 15.48 10.92
CA ASP A 143 3.35 15.14 12.35
C ASP A 143 3.91 16.25 13.24
N ASP A 144 4.96 16.95 12.80
CA ASP A 144 5.55 18.06 13.56
C ASP A 144 4.66 19.31 13.61
N VAL A 145 3.75 19.47 12.65
CA VAL A 145 2.90 20.66 12.50
C VAL A 145 1.45 20.41 12.86
N ASP A 146 1.03 19.15 12.99
CA ASP A 146 -0.32 18.75 13.37
C ASP A 146 -0.68 19.32 14.75
N LEU A 147 -1.89 19.85 14.89
CA LEU A 147 -2.44 20.36 16.14
C LEU A 147 -3.32 19.35 16.88
N ILE A 148 -3.64 18.21 16.27
CA ILE A 148 -4.53 17.18 16.82
C ILE A 148 -3.84 15.83 16.66
N HIS A 149 -3.18 15.38 17.73
CA HIS A 149 -2.46 14.11 17.75
C HIS A 149 -3.30 13.00 18.40
N LYS A 150 -2.87 11.75 18.18
CA LYS A 150 -3.39 10.59 18.94
C LYS A 150 -3.23 10.78 20.47
N ASP A 151 -2.14 11.42 20.88
CA ASP A 151 -1.81 11.62 22.30
C ASP A 151 -2.57 12.81 22.92
N GLY A 152 -3.32 13.58 22.10
CA GLY A 152 -4.11 14.71 22.55
C GLY A 152 -4.09 15.90 21.60
N ILE A 153 -4.87 16.92 21.95
CA ILE A 153 -4.92 18.21 21.26
C ILE A 153 -3.73 19.05 21.73
N ASP A 154 -3.08 19.77 20.81
CA ASP A 154 -1.97 20.68 21.11
C ASP A 154 -2.35 21.62 22.27
N GLU A 155 -1.50 21.68 23.31
CA GLU A 155 -1.82 22.40 24.55
C GLU A 155 -2.10 23.89 24.31
N THR A 156 -1.43 24.50 23.32
CA THR A 156 -1.65 25.92 22.98
C THR A 156 -2.98 26.11 22.27
N LEU A 157 -3.38 25.17 21.41
CA LEU A 157 -4.74 25.13 20.85
C LEU A 157 -5.75 24.91 21.98
N ALA A 158 -5.50 23.99 22.91
CA ALA A 158 -6.44 23.73 24.00
C ALA A 158 -6.68 24.95 24.89
N ALA A 159 -5.61 25.69 25.24
CA ALA A 159 -5.70 26.92 26.01
C ALA A 159 -6.39 28.08 25.27
N LEU A 160 -6.53 27.99 23.94
CA LEU A 160 -7.18 29.00 23.11
C LEU A 160 -8.71 28.87 23.12
N LEU A 161 -9.22 27.66 23.32
CA LEU A 161 -10.62 27.31 23.14
C LEU A 161 -11.41 27.46 24.44
N THR A 162 -12.65 27.93 24.32
CA THR A 162 -13.63 27.80 25.40
C THR A 162 -14.04 26.34 25.57
N ARG A 163 -14.71 26.01 26.68
CA ARG A 163 -15.21 24.65 26.95
C ARG A 163 -16.13 24.13 25.83
N ASP A 164 -17.04 24.97 25.34
CA ASP A 164 -17.98 24.59 24.28
C ASP A 164 -17.27 24.37 22.94
N GLN A 165 -16.28 25.21 22.63
CA GLN A 165 -15.45 25.06 21.43
C GLN A 165 -14.57 23.81 21.51
N MET A 166 -14.04 23.49 22.69
CA MET A 166 -13.29 22.26 22.92
C MET A 166 -14.19 21.03 22.71
N ALA A 167 -15.40 21.02 23.27
CA ALA A 167 -16.35 19.94 23.06
C ALA A 167 -16.74 19.78 21.58
N ALA A 168 -16.89 20.89 20.84
CA ALA A 168 -17.11 20.86 19.40
C ALA A 168 -15.90 20.30 18.63
N LEU A 169 -14.68 20.66 19.04
CA LEU A 169 -13.45 20.13 18.47
C LEU A 169 -13.33 18.63 18.70
N GLU A 170 -13.49 18.17 19.94
CA GLU A 170 -13.44 16.75 20.33
C GLU A 170 -14.47 15.92 19.56
N LYS A 171 -15.72 16.43 19.45
CA LYS A 171 -16.75 15.79 18.63
C LYS A 171 -16.33 15.73 17.17
N GLY A 172 -15.85 16.85 16.61
CA GLY A 172 -15.37 16.90 15.24
C GLY A 172 -14.28 15.86 14.99
N VAL A 173 -13.26 15.80 15.86
CA VAL A 173 -12.18 14.81 15.79
C VAL A 173 -12.73 13.37 15.89
N SER A 174 -13.65 13.12 16.82
CA SER A 174 -14.31 11.82 16.96
C SER A 174 -15.04 11.40 15.68
N ASP A 175 -15.80 12.30 15.06
CA ASP A 175 -16.50 12.05 13.79
C ASP A 175 -15.52 11.74 12.65
N ARG A 176 -14.35 12.38 12.61
CA ARG A 176 -13.29 12.07 11.62
C ARG A 176 -12.68 10.70 11.85
N LEU A 177 -12.37 10.35 13.10
CA LEU A 177 -11.82 9.04 13.45
C LEU A 177 -12.83 7.93 13.18
N ALA A 178 -14.11 8.17 13.46
CA ALA A 178 -15.19 7.25 13.13
C ALA A 178 -15.28 7.01 11.61
N PHE A 179 -15.23 8.07 10.80
CA PHE A 179 -15.20 7.94 9.34
C PHE A 179 -14.00 7.13 8.87
N LEU A 180 -12.78 7.44 9.34
CA LEU A 180 -11.58 6.69 8.98
C LEU A 180 -11.72 5.20 9.38
N SER A 181 -12.17 4.93 10.59
CA SER A 181 -12.36 3.57 11.10
C SER A 181 -13.37 2.80 10.26
N ASP A 182 -14.53 3.39 9.98
CA ASP A 182 -15.59 2.77 9.18
C ASP A 182 -15.13 2.51 7.74
N SER A 183 -14.37 3.41 7.12
CA SER A 183 -13.75 3.20 5.80
C SER A 183 -12.71 2.08 5.80
N MET A 184 -11.87 1.98 6.84
CA MET A 184 -10.90 0.88 6.96
C MET A 184 -11.58 -0.47 7.19
N ILE A 185 -12.70 -0.51 7.94
CA ILE A 185 -13.53 -1.70 8.08
C ILE A 185 -14.15 -2.07 6.73
N SER A 186 -14.70 -1.10 5.97
CA SER A 186 -15.20 -1.32 4.61
C SER A 186 -14.11 -1.94 3.72
N GLN A 187 -12.88 -1.43 3.78
CA GLN A 187 -11.75 -1.94 2.98
C GLN A 187 -11.33 -3.35 3.39
N ALA A 188 -11.26 -3.64 4.69
CA ALA A 188 -10.98 -4.98 5.18
C ALA A 188 -12.03 -5.99 4.73
N ILE A 189 -13.32 -5.60 4.76
CA ILE A 189 -14.42 -6.39 4.23
C ILE A 189 -14.28 -6.58 2.72
N ASN A 190 -13.89 -5.56 1.96
CA ASN A 190 -13.67 -5.67 0.51
C ASN A 190 -12.55 -6.68 0.19
N ILE A 191 -11.45 -6.67 0.93
CA ILE A 191 -10.36 -7.64 0.78
C ILE A 191 -10.84 -9.06 1.11
N LEU A 192 -11.60 -9.24 2.20
CA LEU A 192 -12.23 -10.52 2.53
C LEU A 192 -13.24 -10.96 1.45
N ASP A 193 -14.00 -10.03 0.88
CA ASP A 193 -14.97 -10.28 -0.18
C ASP A 193 -14.31 -10.83 -1.45
N ASN A 194 -13.09 -10.39 -1.76
CA ASN A 194 -12.32 -10.90 -2.89
C ASN A 194 -11.96 -12.39 -2.74
N GLU A 195 -11.81 -12.88 -1.51
CA GLU A 195 -11.45 -14.27 -1.21
C GLU A 195 -12.67 -15.17 -0.99
N PHE A 196 -13.67 -14.64 -0.28
CA PHE A 196 -14.81 -15.41 0.21
C PHE A 196 -16.09 -15.24 -0.59
N TYR A 197 -16.21 -14.22 -1.46
CA TYR A 197 -17.47 -13.84 -2.12
C TYR A 197 -18.59 -13.68 -1.08
N LEU A 198 -18.65 -12.55 -0.39
CA LEU A 198 -19.58 -12.29 0.70
C LEU A 198 -20.95 -11.85 0.18
N THR A 199 -22.02 -12.28 0.85
CA THR A 199 -23.35 -11.68 0.66
C THR A 199 -23.44 -10.32 1.36
N SER A 200 -24.48 -9.53 1.03
CA SER A 200 -24.75 -8.26 1.73
C SER A 200 -24.98 -8.46 3.23
N GLN A 201 -25.64 -9.55 3.62
CA GLN A 201 -25.83 -9.90 5.03
C GLN A 201 -24.48 -10.18 5.71
N GLN A 202 -23.64 -10.99 5.10
CA GLN A 202 -22.32 -11.34 5.65
C GLN A 202 -21.41 -10.12 5.80
N ARG A 203 -21.42 -9.19 4.82
CA ARG A 203 -20.68 -7.92 4.92
C ARG A 203 -21.14 -7.10 6.13
N ASN A 204 -22.44 -7.02 6.39
CA ASN A 204 -22.98 -6.28 7.53
C ASN A 204 -22.63 -6.93 8.87
N GLU A 205 -22.73 -8.26 8.95
CA GLU A 205 -22.35 -9.02 10.16
C GLU A 205 -20.84 -8.88 10.45
N LEU A 206 -20.00 -9.00 9.42
CA LEU A 206 -18.56 -8.79 9.55
C LEU A 206 -18.23 -7.37 10.00
N ARG A 207 -18.96 -6.34 9.54
CA ARG A 207 -18.75 -4.97 10.02
C ARG A 207 -18.90 -4.86 11.53
N VAL A 208 -19.91 -5.53 12.11
CA VAL A 208 -20.14 -5.55 13.56
C VAL A 208 -19.02 -6.28 14.29
N VAL A 209 -18.57 -7.43 13.77
CA VAL A 209 -17.50 -8.25 14.37
C VAL A 209 -16.14 -7.56 14.30
N LEU A 210 -15.84 -6.90 13.18
CA LEU A 210 -14.54 -6.29 12.92
C LEU A 210 -14.37 -4.96 13.63
N LYS A 211 -15.44 -4.21 13.89
CA LYS A 211 -15.38 -2.89 14.55
C LYS A 211 -14.58 -2.88 15.87
N PRO A 212 -14.87 -3.73 16.88
CA PRO A 212 -14.08 -3.75 18.11
C PRO A 212 -12.66 -4.29 17.88
N ARG A 213 -12.46 -5.23 16.95
CA ARG A 213 -11.13 -5.81 16.66
C ARG A 213 -10.20 -4.81 15.97
N LEU A 214 -10.74 -3.97 15.08
CA LEU A 214 -9.98 -2.94 14.38
C LEU A 214 -9.66 -1.76 15.32
N ALA A 215 -10.56 -1.41 16.25
CA ALA A 215 -10.29 -0.39 17.26
C ALA A 215 -9.02 -0.74 18.07
N VAL A 216 -8.93 -1.98 18.55
CA VAL A 216 -7.75 -2.50 19.27
C VAL A 216 -6.49 -2.43 18.40
N VAL A 217 -6.56 -2.73 17.09
CA VAL A 217 -5.38 -2.67 16.20
C VAL A 217 -4.93 -1.24 15.92
N LEU A 218 -5.88 -0.31 15.76
CA LEU A 218 -5.63 1.12 15.64
C LEU A 218 -5.07 1.71 16.96
N GLU A 219 -5.41 1.10 18.10
CA GLU A 219 -4.98 1.49 19.45
C GLU A 219 -3.63 0.88 19.89
N GLU A 220 -3.44 -0.43 19.78
CA GLU A 220 -2.36 -1.24 20.37
C GLU A 220 -1.07 -1.36 19.54
N SER A 221 -1.05 -0.97 18.26
CA SER A 221 0.17 -1.09 17.44
C SER A 221 1.30 -0.19 17.99
N PRO A 222 2.35 -0.72 18.66
CA PRO A 222 3.37 0.09 19.32
C PRO A 222 4.33 0.73 18.30
N GLY A 223 4.29 0.26 17.05
CA GLY A 223 4.58 1.07 15.87
C GLY A 223 3.30 1.77 15.40
N ARG A 224 3.15 3.05 15.78
CA ARG A 224 2.00 3.92 15.48
C ARG A 224 1.77 4.09 13.96
N ASN A 225 1.08 3.12 13.38
CA ASN A 225 0.69 3.04 11.99
C ASN A 225 -0.83 2.84 11.92
N ALA A 226 -1.65 3.78 12.38
CA ALA A 226 -3.06 3.81 11.97
C ALA A 226 -3.23 4.33 10.52
N GLN A 227 -2.11 4.46 9.80
CA GLN A 227 -2.05 5.18 8.54
C GLN A 227 -1.60 4.33 7.36
N TYR A 228 -0.89 3.25 7.66
CA TYR A 228 -0.85 1.95 6.99
C TYR A 228 -0.37 0.99 8.07
N ALA A 229 -1.26 0.55 8.97
CA ALA A 229 -1.00 -0.66 9.75
C ALA A 229 -0.60 -1.72 8.73
N GLU A 230 0.32 -2.65 9.06
CA GLU A 230 0.56 -3.89 8.30
C GLU A 230 -0.41 -3.99 7.11
N PRO A 231 0.01 -3.58 5.88
CA PRO A 231 -0.88 -3.03 4.85
C PRO A 231 -2.20 -3.77 4.90
N VAL A 232 -3.36 -3.14 5.18
CA VAL A 232 -4.64 -3.79 5.60
C VAL A 232 -4.75 -5.28 5.26
N ASN A 233 -4.47 -5.65 4.01
CA ASN A 233 -3.98 -6.96 3.54
C ASN A 233 -3.31 -7.91 4.58
N ALA A 234 -2.24 -7.55 5.30
CA ALA A 234 -1.52 -8.40 6.24
C ALA A 234 -2.34 -8.67 7.51
N TRP A 235 -3.04 -7.67 8.03
CA TRP A 235 -4.00 -7.88 9.12
C TRP A 235 -5.21 -8.71 8.67
N VAL A 236 -5.77 -8.40 7.49
CA VAL A 236 -6.84 -9.20 6.87
C VAL A 236 -6.37 -10.62 6.66
N PHE A 237 -5.11 -10.85 6.31
CA PHE A 237 -4.58 -12.21 6.19
C PHE A 237 -4.49 -12.92 7.54
N LYS A 238 -4.11 -12.23 8.61
CA LYS A 238 -4.22 -12.76 9.98
C LYS A 238 -5.67 -13.10 10.33
N LEU A 239 -6.64 -12.30 9.87
CA LEU A 239 -8.06 -12.61 10.01
C LEU A 239 -8.48 -13.82 9.16
N ILE A 240 -8.04 -13.93 7.91
CA ILE A 240 -8.33 -15.08 7.03
C ILE A 240 -7.83 -16.38 7.72
N ARG A 241 -6.65 -16.34 8.35
CA ARG A 241 -6.09 -17.48 9.11
C ARG A 241 -6.89 -17.85 10.35
N THR A 242 -7.73 -16.95 10.85
CA THR A 242 -8.62 -17.15 12.00
C THR A 242 -10.10 -17.05 11.59
N ALA A 243 -10.40 -17.18 10.29
CA ALA A 243 -11.72 -16.88 9.77
C ALA A 243 -12.77 -17.93 10.13
N ASP A 244 -12.37 -19.12 10.59
CA ASP A 244 -13.28 -20.08 11.22
C ASP A 244 -13.87 -19.56 12.55
N GLU A 245 -13.28 -18.52 13.13
CA GLU A 245 -13.82 -17.80 14.29
C GLU A 245 -14.76 -16.65 13.88
N LEU A 246 -14.95 -16.40 12.58
CA LEU A 246 -15.88 -15.39 12.07
C LEU A 246 -17.26 -16.01 11.86
N ILE A 247 -18.18 -15.68 12.76
CA ILE A 247 -19.55 -16.23 12.84
C ILE A 247 -20.37 -16.03 11.54
N ALA A 248 -19.97 -15.10 10.68
CA ALA A 248 -20.71 -14.73 9.47
C ALA A 248 -20.45 -15.63 8.24
N LEU A 249 -19.48 -16.55 8.28
CA LEU A 249 -19.08 -17.34 7.10
C LEU A 249 -19.86 -18.65 6.96
N SER A 250 -20.15 -19.04 5.73
CA SER A 250 -20.72 -20.36 5.39
C SER A 250 -19.69 -21.48 5.53
N GLU A 251 -20.15 -22.74 5.62
CA GLU A 251 -19.27 -23.92 5.71
C GLU A 251 -18.21 -23.98 4.59
N LEU A 252 -18.60 -23.67 3.35
CA LEU A 252 -17.69 -23.62 2.20
C LEU A 252 -16.63 -22.51 2.32
N GLN A 253 -17.00 -21.37 2.90
CA GLN A 253 -16.06 -20.27 3.15
C GLN A 253 -15.11 -20.62 4.31
N ILE A 254 -15.61 -21.29 5.35
CA ILE A 254 -14.79 -21.78 6.47
C ILE A 254 -13.80 -22.85 6.01
N GLU A 255 -14.23 -23.78 5.15
CA GLU A 255 -13.34 -24.78 4.55
C GLU A 255 -12.22 -24.11 3.74
N TRP A 256 -12.55 -23.06 2.98
CA TRP A 256 -11.54 -22.27 2.26
C TRP A 256 -10.56 -21.56 3.19
N ALA A 257 -11.03 -20.96 4.28
CA ALA A 257 -10.16 -20.35 5.28
C ALA A 257 -9.19 -21.37 5.88
N LYS A 258 -9.66 -22.59 6.17
CA LYS A 258 -8.82 -23.70 6.65
C LYS A 258 -7.78 -24.11 5.61
N ASP A 259 -8.16 -24.19 4.32
CA ASP A 259 -7.26 -24.51 3.21
C ASP A 259 -6.16 -23.44 3.05
N ILE A 260 -6.49 -22.14 3.17
CA ILE A 260 -5.49 -21.06 3.16
C ILE A 260 -4.56 -21.18 4.38
N ARG A 261 -5.12 -21.43 5.58
CA ARG A 261 -4.35 -21.57 6.82
C ARG A 261 -3.38 -22.76 6.76
N SER A 262 -3.84 -23.93 6.31
CA SER A 262 -3.02 -25.14 6.24
C SER A 262 -1.84 -25.00 5.26
N ARG A 263 -1.98 -24.11 4.26
CA ARG A 263 -0.93 -23.81 3.30
C ARG A 263 -0.02 -22.65 3.72
N GLY A 264 -0.25 -22.06 4.91
CA GLY A 264 0.30 -20.78 5.35
C GLY A 264 1.82 -20.66 5.52
N ALA A 265 2.60 -21.72 5.29
CA ALA A 265 4.07 -21.65 5.22
C ALA A 265 4.60 -21.46 3.78
N ASP A 266 3.83 -21.86 2.76
CA ASP A 266 4.26 -21.85 1.35
C ASP A 266 3.76 -20.64 0.56
N PHE A 267 2.91 -19.83 1.18
CA PHE A 267 2.24 -18.69 0.58
C PHE A 267 2.48 -17.43 1.39
N ASN A 268 3.52 -16.68 1.01
CA ASN A 268 3.69 -15.32 1.49
C ASN A 268 2.80 -14.40 0.64
N TYR A 269 1.81 -13.78 1.29
CA TYR A 269 0.86 -12.88 0.65
C TYR A 269 1.50 -11.50 0.48
N TYR A 270 1.63 -11.06 -0.76
CA TYR A 270 2.04 -9.70 -1.10
C TYR A 270 0.95 -9.09 -1.98
N GLY A 271 -0.05 -8.45 -1.36
CA GLY A 271 -1.14 -7.81 -2.10
C GLY A 271 -1.88 -8.79 -3.02
N SER A 272 -1.95 -8.50 -4.32
CA SER A 272 -2.70 -9.30 -5.31
C SER A 272 -1.97 -10.57 -5.80
N GLN A 273 -0.89 -10.97 -5.13
CA GLN A 273 -0.10 -12.12 -5.54
C GLN A 273 0.32 -12.98 -4.35
N TYR A 274 0.38 -14.27 -4.65
CA TYR A 274 0.88 -15.29 -3.77
C TYR A 274 2.31 -15.62 -4.19
N MET A 275 3.27 -15.37 -3.30
CA MET A 275 4.64 -15.79 -3.51
C MET A 275 4.80 -17.23 -3.04
N ILE A 276 5.18 -18.12 -3.97
CA ILE A 276 5.61 -19.46 -3.62
C ILE A 276 7.13 -19.46 -3.57
N ASN A 277 7.68 -19.62 -2.37
CA ASN A 277 9.11 -19.73 -2.17
C ASN A 277 9.54 -21.17 -2.44
N ALA A 278 10.39 -21.37 -3.46
CA ALA A 278 10.92 -22.67 -3.82
C ALA A 278 11.82 -23.31 -2.74
N GLN A 279 12.15 -22.59 -1.66
CA GLN A 279 12.96 -23.08 -0.54
C GLN A 279 12.39 -24.30 0.21
N ASN A 280 11.09 -24.58 0.10
CA ASN A 280 10.44 -25.70 0.80
C ASN A 280 10.32 -26.99 -0.03
N LEU A 281 10.89 -27.04 -1.25
CA LEU A 281 10.75 -28.22 -2.12
C LEU A 281 11.96 -29.16 -1.96
N PRO A 282 11.80 -30.35 -1.34
CA PRO A 282 12.93 -31.19 -0.92
C PRO A 282 13.67 -31.92 -2.06
N SER A 283 13.29 -31.76 -3.33
CA SER A 283 13.49 -32.85 -4.31
C SER A 283 14.46 -32.62 -5.47
N GLY A 284 15.06 -31.44 -5.68
CA GLY A 284 15.95 -31.24 -6.83
C GLY A 284 15.28 -31.52 -8.19
N LYS A 285 13.95 -31.35 -8.28
CA LYS A 285 13.18 -31.52 -9.52
C LYS A 285 13.48 -30.36 -10.47
N PRO A 286 13.48 -30.56 -11.80
CA PRO A 286 13.54 -29.45 -12.75
C PRO A 286 12.34 -28.52 -12.54
N TRP A 287 12.57 -27.20 -12.52
CA TRP A 287 11.51 -26.17 -12.35
C TRP A 287 10.30 -26.36 -13.27
N ARG A 288 10.49 -27.01 -14.44
CA ARG A 288 9.43 -27.33 -15.39
C ARG A 288 8.39 -28.31 -14.84
N GLU A 289 8.82 -29.28 -14.02
CA GLU A 289 7.93 -30.23 -13.35
C GLU A 289 7.20 -29.56 -12.18
N GLU A 290 7.89 -28.71 -11.43
CA GLU A 290 7.31 -27.94 -10.33
C GLU A 290 6.25 -26.95 -10.83
N LEU A 291 6.50 -26.24 -11.93
CA LEU A 291 5.50 -25.39 -12.55
C LEU A 291 4.23 -26.16 -12.94
N LYS A 292 4.34 -27.43 -13.33
CA LYS A 292 3.18 -28.26 -13.67
C LYS A 292 2.33 -28.55 -12.44
N GLU A 293 2.96 -28.91 -11.32
CA GLU A 293 2.29 -29.12 -10.04
C GLU A 293 1.64 -27.82 -9.52
N LEU A 294 2.35 -26.69 -9.61
CA LEU A 294 1.83 -25.37 -9.25
C LEU A 294 0.67 -24.93 -10.16
N GLY A 295 0.72 -25.26 -11.45
CA GLY A 295 -0.40 -25.01 -12.38
C GLY A 295 -1.66 -25.76 -12.00
N GLN A 296 -1.54 -27.01 -11.57
CA GLN A 296 -2.69 -27.76 -11.08
C GLN A 296 -3.22 -27.15 -9.77
N LEU A 297 -2.33 -26.78 -8.85
CA LEU A 297 -2.70 -26.13 -7.60
C LEU A 297 -3.45 -24.81 -7.84
N GLN A 298 -2.99 -24.01 -8.80
CA GLN A 298 -3.64 -22.76 -9.18
C GLN A 298 -5.00 -22.98 -9.84
N ARG A 299 -5.10 -23.98 -10.73
CA ARG A 299 -6.38 -24.37 -11.34
C ARG A 299 -7.40 -24.74 -10.27
N ASP A 300 -7.00 -25.55 -9.28
CA ASP A 300 -7.87 -25.97 -8.19
C ASP A 300 -8.30 -24.78 -7.33
N ARG A 301 -7.38 -23.85 -7.05
CA ARG A 301 -7.68 -22.62 -6.31
C ARG A 301 -8.74 -21.76 -7.01
N ILE A 302 -8.57 -21.49 -8.30
CA ILE A 302 -9.54 -20.70 -9.08
C ILE A 302 -10.87 -21.45 -9.18
N SER A 303 -10.84 -22.77 -9.40
CA SER A 303 -12.05 -23.59 -9.49
C SER A 303 -12.85 -23.57 -8.19
N LYS A 304 -12.18 -23.67 -7.03
CA LYS A 304 -12.82 -23.55 -5.71
C LYS A 304 -13.39 -22.14 -5.51
N ALA A 305 -12.71 -21.09 -5.96
CA ALA A 305 -13.23 -19.71 -5.89
C ALA A 305 -14.52 -19.53 -6.71
N VAL A 306 -14.56 -20.07 -7.93
CA VAL A 306 -15.78 -20.12 -8.76
C VAL A 306 -16.90 -20.88 -8.05
N GLN A 307 -16.59 -22.04 -7.43
CA GLN A 307 -17.60 -22.82 -6.72
C GLN A 307 -18.21 -22.03 -5.55
N ARG A 308 -17.39 -21.32 -4.77
CA ARG A 308 -17.87 -20.43 -3.70
C ARG A 308 -18.73 -19.31 -4.24
N CYS A 309 -18.27 -18.64 -5.29
CA CYS A 309 -19.02 -17.59 -5.97
C CYS A 309 -20.44 -18.08 -6.38
N VAL A 310 -20.53 -19.25 -7.02
CA VAL A 310 -21.81 -19.85 -7.42
C VAL A 310 -22.66 -20.24 -6.21
N ALA A 311 -22.06 -20.78 -5.16
CA ALA A 311 -22.79 -21.19 -3.95
C ALA A 311 -23.38 -19.98 -3.21
N VAL A 312 -22.59 -18.92 -3.04
CA VAL A 312 -23.01 -17.68 -2.38
C VAL A 312 -24.09 -16.97 -3.19
N ALA A 313 -23.93 -16.87 -4.51
CA ALA A 313 -24.96 -16.28 -5.35
C ALA A 313 -26.25 -17.13 -5.40
N ALA A 314 -26.15 -18.44 -5.14
CA ALA A 314 -27.32 -19.32 -5.02
C ALA A 314 -28.06 -19.20 -3.67
N THR A 315 -27.37 -18.95 -2.55
CA THR A 315 -28.00 -18.81 -1.23
C THR A 315 -28.84 -17.54 -1.10
N GLY A 316 -28.55 -16.51 -1.88
CA GLY A 316 -29.40 -15.32 -2.00
C GLY A 316 -30.74 -15.57 -2.72
N GLY A 317 -30.96 -16.75 -3.31
CA GLY A 317 -32.15 -17.06 -4.10
C GLY A 317 -32.15 -16.45 -5.50
N GLU A 318 -31.03 -15.87 -5.93
CA GLU A 318 -30.97 -14.98 -7.10
C GLU A 318 -30.58 -15.68 -8.41
N LEU A 319 -30.05 -16.91 -8.35
CA LEU A 319 -29.62 -17.65 -9.55
C LEU A 319 -30.52 -18.84 -9.87
N SER A 320 -30.97 -18.93 -11.12
CA SER A 320 -31.61 -20.12 -11.68
C SER A 320 -30.61 -21.30 -11.82
N ALA A 321 -31.11 -22.53 -12.01
CA ALA A 321 -30.23 -23.67 -12.28
C ALA A 321 -29.39 -23.49 -13.55
N GLU A 322 -29.97 -22.83 -14.56
CA GLU A 322 -29.30 -22.50 -15.81
C GLU A 322 -28.19 -21.46 -15.61
N ASP A 323 -28.47 -20.39 -14.86
CA ASP A 323 -27.47 -19.36 -14.53
C ASP A 323 -26.29 -19.96 -13.76
N ARG A 324 -26.57 -20.82 -12.78
CA ARG A 324 -25.52 -21.54 -12.04
C ARG A 324 -24.66 -22.38 -12.98
N GLN A 325 -25.25 -23.04 -13.96
CA GLN A 325 -24.50 -23.85 -14.93
C GLN A 325 -23.65 -22.96 -15.85
N ARG A 326 -24.18 -21.83 -16.33
CA ARG A 326 -23.44 -20.87 -17.16
C ARG A 326 -22.21 -20.34 -16.42
N ILE A 327 -22.38 -19.90 -15.17
CA ILE A 327 -21.28 -19.37 -14.35
C ILE A 327 -20.23 -20.46 -14.07
N ARG A 328 -20.65 -21.70 -13.76
CA ARG A 328 -19.72 -22.82 -13.57
C ARG A 328 -18.89 -23.11 -14.82
N LEU A 329 -19.51 -23.11 -16.00
CA LEU A 329 -18.81 -23.35 -17.27
C LEU A 329 -17.84 -22.22 -17.59
N ALA A 330 -18.28 -20.97 -17.43
CA ALA A 330 -17.41 -19.81 -17.60
C ALA A 330 -16.22 -19.87 -16.65
N GLY A 331 -16.45 -20.14 -15.37
CA GLY A 331 -15.38 -20.25 -14.38
C GLY A 331 -14.35 -21.36 -14.67
N LYS A 332 -14.75 -22.48 -15.30
CA LYS A 332 -13.80 -23.47 -15.81
C LYS A 332 -12.92 -22.89 -16.93
N GLY A 333 -13.55 -22.22 -17.90
CA GLY A 333 -12.83 -21.56 -18.99
C GLY A 333 -11.86 -20.48 -18.48
N VAL A 334 -12.30 -19.69 -17.49
CA VAL A 334 -11.46 -18.68 -16.83
C VAL A 334 -10.29 -19.33 -16.10
N ALA A 335 -10.51 -20.41 -15.35
CA ALA A 335 -9.42 -21.12 -14.67
C ALA A 335 -8.37 -21.63 -15.65
N ASP A 336 -8.80 -22.24 -16.76
CA ASP A 336 -7.88 -22.74 -17.79
C ASP A 336 -7.13 -21.61 -18.49
N GLN A 337 -7.82 -20.51 -18.83
CA GLN A 337 -7.19 -19.34 -19.44
C GLN A 337 -6.14 -18.73 -18.50
N VAL A 338 -6.51 -18.43 -17.26
CA VAL A 338 -5.62 -17.79 -16.28
C VAL A 338 -4.38 -18.66 -16.02
N VAL A 339 -4.56 -19.96 -15.83
CA VAL A 339 -3.44 -20.89 -15.59
C VAL A 339 -2.55 -21.01 -16.83
N THR A 340 -3.15 -21.07 -18.02
CA THR A 340 -2.38 -21.17 -19.28
C THR A 340 -1.54 -19.92 -19.52
N ASP A 341 -2.13 -18.73 -19.37
CA ASP A 341 -1.42 -17.47 -19.52
C ASP A 341 -0.34 -17.31 -18.47
N TRP A 342 -0.63 -17.62 -17.21
CA TRP A 342 0.35 -17.59 -16.13
C TRP A 342 1.53 -18.56 -16.38
N LEU A 343 1.24 -19.81 -16.75
CA LEU A 343 2.28 -20.80 -17.07
C LEU A 343 3.15 -20.36 -18.24
N ARG A 344 2.55 -19.73 -19.26
CA ARG A 344 3.28 -19.17 -20.40
C ARG A 344 4.24 -18.08 -19.95
N THR A 345 3.76 -17.07 -19.22
CA THR A 345 4.58 -15.97 -18.70
C THR A 345 5.70 -16.48 -17.79
N GLU A 346 5.42 -17.42 -16.89
CA GLU A 346 6.45 -17.97 -16.00
C GLU A 346 7.50 -18.81 -16.75
N ARG A 347 7.09 -19.57 -17.77
CA ARG A 347 8.05 -20.31 -18.63
C ARG A 347 8.94 -19.37 -19.44
N GLU A 348 8.40 -18.28 -19.96
CA GLU A 348 9.16 -17.26 -20.67
C GLU A 348 10.16 -16.58 -19.72
N ARG A 349 9.72 -16.18 -18.53
CA ARG A 349 10.57 -15.56 -17.51
C ARG A 349 11.70 -16.48 -17.04
N LEU A 350 11.40 -17.76 -16.80
CA LEU A 350 12.41 -18.74 -16.37
C LEU A 350 13.37 -19.09 -17.51
N SER A 351 12.88 -19.20 -18.76
CA SER A 351 13.75 -19.38 -19.93
C SER A 351 14.69 -18.19 -20.12
N ALA A 352 14.20 -16.95 -19.96
CA ALA A 352 15.02 -15.75 -20.04
C ALA A 352 16.08 -15.73 -18.93
N ARG A 353 15.71 -16.12 -17.70
CA ARG A 353 16.67 -16.26 -16.59
C ARG A 353 17.75 -17.31 -16.90
N GLU A 354 17.38 -18.46 -17.44
CA GLU A 354 18.33 -19.51 -17.86
C GLU A 354 19.29 -19.02 -18.93
N GLU A 355 18.79 -18.25 -19.91
CA GLU A 355 19.58 -17.65 -20.96
C GLU A 355 20.58 -16.62 -20.40
N THR A 356 20.14 -15.73 -19.50
CA THR A 356 21.04 -14.78 -18.82
C THR A 356 22.08 -15.49 -17.97
N MET A 357 21.74 -16.60 -17.30
CA MET A 357 22.73 -17.39 -16.55
C MET A 357 23.78 -18.08 -17.44
N ARG A 358 23.44 -18.39 -18.69
CA ARG A 358 24.35 -19.05 -19.65
C ARG A 358 25.19 -18.05 -20.44
N ASN A 359 24.56 -16.97 -20.89
CA ASN A 359 25.08 -16.08 -21.92
C ASN A 359 25.17 -14.61 -21.48
N GLY A 360 24.69 -14.27 -20.28
CA GLY A 360 24.73 -12.91 -19.72
C GLY A 360 26.08 -12.54 -19.10
N ASP A 361 26.16 -11.32 -18.58
CA ASP A 361 27.32 -10.83 -17.83
C ASP A 361 27.59 -11.77 -16.64
N PRO A 362 28.83 -12.27 -16.42
CA PRO A 362 29.19 -13.10 -15.27
C PRO A 362 28.71 -12.56 -13.92
N ALA A 363 28.69 -11.24 -13.72
CA ALA A 363 28.19 -10.63 -12.47
C ALA A 363 26.67 -10.81 -12.31
N GLU A 364 25.91 -10.64 -13.40
CA GLU A 364 24.46 -10.86 -13.43
C GLU A 364 24.13 -12.34 -13.29
N ALA A 365 24.85 -13.22 -14.00
CA ALA A 365 24.70 -14.67 -13.89
C ALA A 365 24.98 -15.15 -12.46
N GLN A 366 26.01 -14.64 -11.78
CA GLN A 366 26.31 -14.98 -10.39
C GLN A 366 25.24 -14.46 -9.41
N SER A 367 24.67 -13.27 -9.65
CA SER A 367 23.52 -12.74 -8.89
C SER A 367 22.26 -13.60 -9.07
N LEU A 368 22.01 -14.09 -10.29
CA LEU A 368 20.89 -14.97 -10.59
C LEU A 368 21.11 -16.41 -10.08
N GLN A 369 22.34 -16.88 -9.96
CA GLN A 369 22.66 -18.16 -9.32
C GLN A 369 22.51 -18.11 -7.79
N SER A 370 22.78 -16.95 -7.19
CA SER A 370 22.65 -16.74 -5.74
C SER A 370 21.23 -16.35 -5.29
N SER A 371 20.40 -15.84 -6.20
CA SER A 371 18.98 -15.61 -5.97
C SER A 371 18.14 -16.83 -6.40
N GLN A 372 17.09 -17.13 -5.63
CA GLN A 372 16.17 -18.22 -5.97
C GLN A 372 15.07 -17.71 -6.92
N PRO A 373 14.56 -18.55 -7.85
CA PRO A 373 13.42 -18.16 -8.67
C PRO A 373 12.18 -18.04 -7.79
N ILE A 374 11.62 -16.83 -7.72
CA ILE A 374 10.37 -16.56 -7.02
C ILE A 374 9.24 -16.66 -8.03
N VAL A 375 8.27 -17.57 -7.84
CA VAL A 375 7.10 -17.69 -8.71
C VAL A 375 5.91 -16.97 -8.08
N TRP A 376 5.28 -16.10 -8.87
CA TRP A 376 4.15 -15.28 -8.43
C TRP A 376 2.87 -15.85 -8.99
N VAL A 377 1.97 -16.32 -8.12
CA VAL A 377 0.69 -16.88 -8.53
C VAL A 377 -0.41 -15.83 -8.38
N ARG A 378 -1.17 -15.60 -9.45
CA ARG A 378 -2.22 -14.56 -9.50
C ARG A 378 -3.34 -14.80 -8.48
N HIS A 379 -3.73 -13.77 -7.74
CA HIS A 379 -4.86 -13.82 -6.80
C HIS A 379 -6.19 -14.19 -7.47
N VAL A 380 -7.15 -14.75 -6.73
CA VAL A 380 -8.43 -15.25 -7.28
C VAL A 380 -9.32 -14.17 -7.89
N SER A 381 -9.11 -12.90 -7.51
CA SER A 381 -9.79 -11.74 -8.10
C SER A 381 -9.59 -11.61 -9.61
N VAL A 382 -8.57 -12.26 -10.20
CA VAL A 382 -8.40 -12.30 -11.67
C VAL A 382 -9.58 -12.94 -12.40
N ILE A 383 -10.42 -13.72 -11.72
CA ILE A 383 -11.68 -14.23 -12.28
C ILE A 383 -12.54 -13.06 -12.79
N GLU A 384 -12.63 -12.02 -11.98
CA GLU A 384 -13.52 -10.89 -12.18
C GLU A 384 -12.98 -9.87 -13.18
N HIS A 385 -11.77 -10.05 -13.68
CA HIS A 385 -11.20 -9.24 -14.76
C HIS A 385 -11.24 -10.00 -16.10
N SER A 386 -11.79 -11.22 -16.12
CA SER A 386 -11.83 -12.02 -17.33
C SER A 386 -12.96 -11.56 -18.25
N PRO A 387 -12.69 -11.26 -19.53
CA PRO A 387 -13.74 -10.93 -20.49
C PRO A 387 -14.80 -12.04 -20.63
N LEU A 388 -14.38 -13.31 -20.49
CA LEU A 388 -15.29 -14.45 -20.49
C LEU A 388 -16.25 -14.41 -19.29
N TRP A 389 -15.76 -13.98 -18.13
CA TRP A 389 -16.57 -13.83 -16.93
C TRP A 389 -17.60 -12.72 -17.10
N HIS A 390 -17.19 -11.51 -17.50
CA HIS A 390 -18.11 -10.39 -17.73
C HIS A 390 -19.17 -10.70 -18.77
N HIS A 391 -18.78 -11.30 -19.89
CA HIS A 391 -19.71 -11.74 -20.93
C HIS A 391 -20.72 -12.79 -20.45
N THR A 392 -20.32 -13.63 -19.50
CA THR A 392 -21.24 -14.59 -18.90
C THR A 392 -22.19 -13.90 -17.93
N LEU A 393 -21.68 -12.98 -17.11
CA LEU A 393 -22.51 -12.21 -16.18
C LEU A 393 -23.58 -11.38 -16.91
N SER A 394 -23.25 -10.76 -18.05
CA SER A 394 -24.21 -9.98 -18.85
C SER A 394 -25.30 -10.81 -19.51
N LYS A 395 -25.17 -12.13 -19.53
CA LYS A 395 -26.14 -13.08 -20.07
C LYS A 395 -26.97 -13.79 -19.01
N LEU A 396 -26.75 -13.51 -17.73
CA LEU A 396 -27.58 -14.07 -16.66
C LEU A 396 -28.99 -13.49 -16.71
N SER A 397 -29.92 -14.14 -16.03
CA SER A 397 -31.22 -13.53 -15.71
C SER A 397 -31.06 -12.19 -14.97
N ASP A 398 -32.08 -11.32 -15.02
CA ASP A 398 -32.05 -10.01 -14.35
C ASP A 398 -31.73 -10.11 -12.85
N ALA A 399 -32.26 -11.14 -12.18
CA ALA A 399 -31.96 -11.44 -10.78
C ALA A 399 -30.47 -11.78 -10.58
N GLY A 400 -29.90 -12.60 -11.47
CA GLY A 400 -28.48 -12.92 -11.45
C GLY A 400 -27.60 -11.71 -11.70
N GLN A 401 -27.91 -10.90 -12.72
CA GLN A 401 -27.17 -9.67 -13.02
C GLN A 401 -27.18 -8.70 -11.82
N LYS A 402 -28.35 -8.52 -11.20
CA LYS A 402 -28.52 -7.67 -10.02
C LYS A 402 -27.66 -8.12 -8.83
N SER A 403 -27.57 -9.42 -8.57
CA SER A 403 -26.76 -9.99 -7.49
C SER A 403 -25.29 -9.56 -7.59
N PHE A 404 -24.69 -9.78 -8.77
CA PHE A 404 -23.31 -9.43 -9.05
C PHE A 404 -23.09 -7.91 -9.05
N ALA A 405 -24.03 -7.14 -9.60
CA ALA A 405 -23.98 -5.68 -9.59
C ALA A 405 -24.01 -5.09 -8.17
N VAL A 406 -24.83 -5.64 -7.26
CA VAL A 406 -24.90 -5.20 -5.85
C VAL A 406 -23.57 -5.43 -5.15
N ARG A 407 -22.95 -6.60 -5.35
CA ARG A 407 -21.63 -6.89 -4.80
C ARG A 407 -20.56 -5.95 -5.37
N GLN A 408 -20.51 -5.78 -6.69
CA GLN A 408 -19.54 -4.90 -7.33
C GLN A 408 -19.69 -3.46 -6.85
N HIS A 409 -20.91 -2.94 -6.77
CA HIS A 409 -21.19 -1.61 -6.26
C HIS A 409 -20.73 -1.43 -4.81
N ALA A 410 -20.97 -2.43 -3.95
CA ALA A 410 -20.52 -2.39 -2.55
C ALA A 410 -18.99 -2.32 -2.44
N ARG A 411 -18.26 -3.03 -3.31
CA ARG A 411 -16.80 -3.03 -3.36
C ARG A 411 -16.25 -1.70 -3.87
N ASN A 412 -16.74 -1.21 -5.01
CA ASN A 412 -16.33 0.08 -5.57
C ASN A 412 -16.61 1.22 -4.57
N ARG A 413 -17.71 1.13 -3.82
CA ARG A 413 -18.02 2.09 -2.76
C ARG A 413 -17.03 2.02 -1.59
N ALA A 414 -16.65 0.82 -1.14
CA ALA A 414 -15.66 0.64 -0.09
C ALA A 414 -14.30 1.23 -0.49
N ASP A 415 -13.87 0.99 -1.72
CA ASP A 415 -12.64 1.57 -2.27
C ASP A 415 -12.71 3.10 -2.34
N ALA A 416 -13.84 3.66 -2.79
CA ALA A 416 -14.05 5.10 -2.79
C ALA A 416 -14.02 5.71 -1.38
N GLU A 417 -14.67 5.07 -0.41
CA GLU A 417 -14.67 5.46 1.01
C GLU A 417 -13.25 5.43 1.60
N ALA A 418 -12.44 4.42 1.26
CA ALA A 418 -11.05 4.30 1.69
C ALA A 418 -10.16 5.41 1.10
N LEU A 419 -10.28 5.69 -0.21
CA LEU A 419 -9.54 6.76 -0.87
C LEU A 419 -9.89 8.14 -0.31
N VAL A 420 -11.17 8.42 -0.09
CA VAL A 420 -11.60 9.68 0.51
C VAL A 420 -11.12 9.80 1.96
N ALA A 421 -11.07 8.70 2.72
CA ALA A 421 -10.46 8.69 4.04
C ALA A 421 -8.95 8.99 3.99
N MET A 422 -8.23 8.53 2.97
CA MET A 422 -6.83 8.90 2.76
C MET A 422 -6.67 10.38 2.43
N MET A 423 -7.52 10.90 1.54
CA MET A 423 -7.55 12.33 1.21
C MET A 423 -7.88 13.20 2.43
N ASP A 424 -8.85 12.79 3.26
CA ASP A 424 -9.26 13.52 4.46
C ASP A 424 -8.11 13.79 5.42
N ARG A 425 -7.16 12.85 5.49
CA ARG A 425 -6.04 12.93 6.42
C ARG A 425 -5.05 14.01 6.06
N GLU A 426 -4.91 14.34 4.77
CA GLU A 426 -4.05 15.43 4.31
C GLU A 426 -4.83 16.73 4.08
N MET A 427 -6.08 16.65 3.63
CA MET A 427 -6.88 17.81 3.22
C MET A 427 -7.83 18.34 4.30
N TRP A 428 -8.01 17.64 5.42
CA TRP A 428 -8.93 18.06 6.49
C TRP A 428 -10.35 18.34 5.96
N LEU A 429 -10.95 17.35 5.29
CA LEU A 429 -12.24 17.50 4.62
C LEU A 429 -13.38 17.62 5.64
N THR A 430 -14.37 18.44 5.28
CA THR A 430 -15.64 18.51 6.01
C THR A 430 -16.52 17.28 5.73
N PRO A 431 -17.52 16.96 6.58
CA PRO A 431 -18.44 15.86 6.32
C PRO A 431 -19.18 15.96 4.97
N THR A 432 -19.54 17.19 4.56
CA THR A 432 -20.18 17.45 3.26
C THR A 432 -19.21 17.13 2.13
N GLN A 433 -17.98 17.64 2.19
CA GLN A 433 -16.96 17.36 1.17
C GLN A 433 -16.66 15.86 1.04
N ARG A 434 -16.58 15.12 2.16
CA ARG A 434 -16.39 13.66 2.12
C ARG A 434 -17.51 12.97 1.34
N SER A 435 -18.76 13.34 1.63
CA SER A 435 -19.93 12.72 1.00
C SER A 435 -19.96 12.99 -0.51
N GLU A 436 -19.66 14.22 -0.92
CA GLU A 436 -19.56 14.63 -2.33
C GLU A 436 -18.40 13.90 -3.03
N LEU A 437 -17.22 13.88 -2.39
CA LEU A 437 -16.03 13.20 -2.92
C LEU A 437 -16.25 11.70 -3.07
N ILE A 438 -16.93 11.01 -2.14
CA ILE A 438 -17.21 9.57 -2.29
C ILE A 438 -18.00 9.32 -3.58
N GLY A 439 -19.02 10.13 -3.85
CA GLY A 439 -19.81 10.03 -5.08
C GLY A 439 -18.99 10.33 -6.34
N ASP A 440 -18.07 11.28 -6.27
CA ASP A 440 -17.19 11.63 -7.38
C ASP A 440 -16.10 10.59 -7.64
N VAL A 441 -15.46 10.07 -6.59
CA VAL A 441 -14.48 9.00 -6.68
C VAL A 441 -15.12 7.75 -7.25
N LEU A 442 -16.31 7.36 -6.76
CA LEU A 442 -17.02 6.18 -7.21
C LEU A 442 -17.31 6.18 -8.73
N LYS A 443 -17.59 7.35 -9.31
CA LYS A 443 -17.84 7.49 -10.76
C LYS A 443 -16.57 7.38 -11.62
N ARG A 444 -15.40 7.50 -11.01
CA ARG A 444 -14.11 7.58 -11.70
C ARG A 444 -13.27 6.33 -11.52
N LEU A 445 -13.52 5.55 -10.47
CA LEU A 445 -12.85 4.28 -10.30
C LEU A 445 -13.20 3.33 -11.45
N PRO A 446 -12.22 2.57 -11.98
CA PRO A 446 -12.50 1.57 -12.99
C PRO A 446 -13.37 0.47 -12.39
N ASP A 447 -14.36 0.00 -13.15
CA ASP A 447 -15.29 -1.04 -12.70
C ASP A 447 -14.56 -2.34 -12.31
N ASP A 448 -13.43 -2.62 -12.98
CA ASP A 448 -12.63 -3.82 -12.79
C ASP A 448 -11.45 -3.61 -11.80
N GLY A 449 -11.31 -2.42 -11.19
CA GLY A 449 -10.15 -2.08 -10.37
C GLY A 449 -8.87 -1.80 -11.17
N LEU A 450 -7.74 -1.60 -10.49
CA LEU A 450 -6.46 -1.31 -11.12
C LEU A 450 -5.54 -2.53 -11.18
N SER A 451 -5.08 -2.87 -12.38
CA SER A 451 -4.01 -3.85 -12.59
C SER A 451 -2.66 -3.20 -12.34
N THR A 452 -2.04 -3.47 -11.18
CA THR A 452 -0.68 -3.00 -10.88
C THR A 452 0.38 -4.03 -11.32
N SER A 453 1.38 -3.61 -12.08
CA SER A 453 2.49 -4.47 -12.55
C SER A 453 3.41 -5.01 -11.44
N HIS A 454 3.50 -4.30 -10.31
CA HIS A 454 4.40 -4.64 -9.19
C HIS A 454 3.68 -5.40 -8.07
N GLY A 455 2.97 -6.47 -8.40
CA GLY A 455 2.47 -7.44 -7.41
C GLY A 455 1.65 -6.86 -6.25
N GLY A 456 0.92 -5.76 -6.46
CA GLY A 456 0.04 -5.21 -5.43
C GLY A 456 0.76 -4.66 -4.18
N TYR A 457 2.03 -4.24 -4.28
CA TYR A 457 2.61 -3.39 -3.24
C TYR A 457 1.93 -2.01 -3.33
N PHE A 458 1.08 -1.70 -2.33
CA PHE A 458 0.33 -0.43 -2.17
C PHE A 458 -0.78 -0.17 -3.22
N PRO A 459 -1.79 -1.06 -3.34
CA PRO A 459 -2.90 -0.87 -4.28
C PRO A 459 -3.65 0.45 -4.03
N ASP A 460 -3.82 0.82 -2.77
CA ASP A 460 -4.52 2.06 -2.39
C ASP A 460 -3.76 3.31 -2.85
N GLN A 461 -2.43 3.30 -2.86
CA GLN A 461 -1.63 4.41 -3.39
C GLN A 461 -1.73 4.49 -4.90
N ALA A 462 -1.71 3.34 -5.60
CA ALA A 462 -1.90 3.31 -7.05
C ALA A 462 -3.29 3.85 -7.44
N MET A 463 -4.34 3.48 -6.69
CA MET A 463 -5.70 4.00 -6.87
C MET A 463 -5.82 5.49 -6.59
N LEU A 464 -5.14 5.98 -5.54
CA LEU A 464 -5.08 7.41 -5.25
C LEU A 464 -4.38 8.19 -6.38
N VAL A 465 -3.29 7.65 -6.93
CA VAL A 465 -2.57 8.25 -8.07
C VAL A 465 -3.45 8.28 -9.31
N TYR A 466 -4.06 7.16 -9.68
CA TYR A 466 -4.98 7.10 -10.82
C TYR A 466 -6.08 8.16 -10.70
N LEU A 467 -6.74 8.24 -9.54
CA LEU A 467 -7.77 9.24 -9.27
C LEU A 467 -7.23 10.67 -9.44
N MET A 468 -6.00 10.95 -8.96
CA MET A 468 -5.38 12.26 -9.11
C MET A 468 -5.21 12.70 -10.55
N TYR A 469 -4.92 11.77 -11.47
CA TYR A 469 -4.78 12.09 -12.89
C TYR A 469 -6.11 12.15 -13.62
N GLU A 470 -7.02 11.20 -13.37
CA GLU A 470 -8.36 11.22 -13.98
C GLU A 470 -9.15 12.48 -13.59
N ALA A 471 -9.11 12.87 -12.32
CA ALA A 471 -9.82 14.07 -11.86
C ALA A 471 -9.09 15.38 -12.17
N SER A 472 -7.82 15.35 -12.62
CA SER A 472 -7.05 16.58 -12.86
C SER A 472 -7.50 17.44 -14.05
N ASN A 473 -8.40 16.92 -14.87
CA ASN A 473 -9.02 17.70 -15.96
C ASN A 473 -10.19 18.58 -15.48
N GLN A 474 -10.45 18.67 -14.16
CA GLN A 474 -11.59 19.38 -13.61
C GLN A 474 -11.20 20.39 -12.53
N GLU A 475 -11.65 21.63 -12.69
CA GLU A 475 -11.33 22.74 -11.80
C GLU A 475 -11.99 22.63 -10.40
N ASN A 476 -13.04 21.81 -10.24
CA ASN A 476 -13.85 21.72 -9.01
C ASN A 476 -14.16 20.28 -8.57
N PHE A 477 -13.16 19.40 -8.50
CA PHE A 477 -13.33 18.05 -7.95
C PHE A 477 -13.86 18.12 -6.50
N GLY A 478 -15.06 17.57 -6.24
CA GLY A 478 -15.64 17.40 -4.90
C GLY A 478 -15.72 18.64 -3.99
N GLY A 479 -15.88 19.84 -4.56
CA GLY A 479 -16.04 21.06 -3.76
C GLY A 479 -14.83 21.41 -2.88
N LEU A 480 -13.62 21.02 -3.30
CA LEU A 480 -12.39 21.33 -2.59
C LEU A 480 -12.15 22.85 -2.55
N THR A 481 -11.77 23.36 -1.38
CA THR A 481 -11.35 24.76 -1.21
C THR A 481 -10.04 25.05 -1.94
N PRO A 482 -9.68 26.32 -2.22
CA PRO A 482 -8.41 26.64 -2.88
C PRO A 482 -7.17 26.07 -2.18
N LEU A 483 -7.16 26.03 -0.85
CA LEU A 483 -6.06 25.40 -0.08
C LEU A 483 -6.01 23.89 -0.30
N GLN A 484 -7.16 23.22 -0.31
CA GLN A 484 -7.24 21.77 -0.54
C GLN A 484 -6.89 21.40 -1.99
N GLN A 485 -7.27 22.24 -2.97
CA GLN A 485 -6.85 22.11 -4.36
C GLN A 485 -5.33 22.29 -4.53
N GLN A 486 -4.72 23.17 -3.73
CA GLN A 486 -3.27 23.30 -3.69
C GLN A 486 -2.61 22.03 -3.15
N ILE A 487 -3.13 21.45 -2.06
CA ILE A 487 -2.66 20.15 -1.52
C ILE A 487 -2.79 19.07 -2.58
N TRP A 488 -3.94 18.97 -3.25
CA TRP A 488 -4.18 18.03 -4.34
C TRP A 488 -3.13 18.16 -5.46
N THR A 489 -2.86 19.38 -5.89
CA THR A 489 -1.89 19.68 -6.95
C THR A 489 -0.48 19.30 -6.53
N MET A 490 -0.11 19.55 -5.25
CA MET A 490 1.19 19.16 -4.72
C MET A 490 1.33 17.64 -4.63
N MET A 491 0.32 16.93 -4.10
CA MET A 491 0.30 15.47 -4.08
C MET A 491 0.47 14.86 -5.47
N LYS A 492 -0.26 15.39 -6.48
CA LYS A 492 -0.14 14.96 -7.87
C LYS A 492 1.24 15.27 -8.46
N GLY A 493 1.78 16.46 -8.19
CA GLY A 493 3.06 16.93 -8.75
C GLY A 493 4.28 16.08 -8.38
N HIS A 494 4.12 15.13 -7.45
CA HIS A 494 5.12 14.12 -7.12
C HIS A 494 5.09 12.90 -8.03
N PHE A 495 4.18 12.83 -8.98
CA PHE A 495 4.14 11.75 -9.96
C PHE A 495 4.39 12.35 -11.35
N THR A 496 5.11 11.60 -12.17
CA THR A 496 5.35 11.97 -13.57
C THR A 496 4.71 10.91 -14.47
N PRO A 497 3.84 11.30 -15.42
CA PRO A 497 3.38 10.36 -16.43
C PRO A 497 4.55 9.98 -17.35
N SER A 498 4.74 8.69 -17.61
CA SER A 498 5.64 8.18 -18.65
C SER A 498 4.94 8.17 -20.01
N GLU A 499 5.71 8.05 -21.08
CA GLU A 499 5.20 7.96 -22.46
C GLU A 499 4.27 6.75 -22.66
N ASP A 500 4.47 5.67 -21.89
CA ASP A 500 3.64 4.47 -21.91
C ASP A 500 2.37 4.56 -21.03
N GLY A 501 2.08 5.74 -20.45
CA GLY A 501 0.95 5.93 -19.53
C GLY A 501 1.21 5.43 -18.10
N LEU A 502 2.45 5.11 -17.75
CA LEU A 502 2.84 4.73 -16.38
C LEU A 502 2.94 5.98 -15.50
N TYR A 503 2.70 5.84 -14.19
CA TYR A 503 2.98 6.92 -13.24
C TYR A 503 4.22 6.59 -12.43
N GLN A 504 5.24 7.43 -12.56
CA GLN A 504 6.53 7.24 -11.89
C GLN A 504 6.63 8.17 -10.67
N SER A 505 7.06 7.60 -9.54
CA SER A 505 7.43 8.38 -8.35
C SER A 505 8.94 8.66 -8.37
N PRO A 506 9.39 9.90 -8.11
CA PRO A 506 10.81 10.30 -8.16
C PRO A 506 11.64 9.76 -6.99
N SER A 507 11.15 8.85 -6.16
CA SER A 507 11.99 8.17 -5.15
C SER A 507 12.86 7.11 -5.84
N VAL A 508 13.97 7.57 -6.41
CA VAL A 508 14.97 6.81 -7.18
C VAL A 508 15.56 5.61 -6.42
N HIS A 509 15.51 5.59 -5.09
CA HIS A 509 16.09 4.51 -4.28
C HIS A 509 15.22 3.25 -4.15
N LEU A 510 13.95 3.30 -4.57
CA LEU A 510 13.04 2.16 -4.44
C LEU A 510 12.52 1.62 -5.78
N GLY A 511 12.75 2.32 -6.91
CA GLY A 511 12.42 1.79 -8.24
C GLY A 511 10.93 1.58 -8.49
N TRP A 512 10.05 2.42 -7.93
CA TRP A 512 8.60 2.24 -8.05
C TRP A 512 8.06 2.97 -9.29
N ALA A 513 7.77 2.20 -10.34
CA ALA A 513 6.90 2.62 -11.43
C ALA A 513 5.56 1.90 -11.26
N PHE A 514 4.46 2.64 -11.17
CA PHE A 514 3.14 2.05 -11.20
C PHE A 514 2.66 2.02 -12.64
N GLU A 515 2.42 0.82 -13.16
CA GLU A 515 1.61 0.67 -14.36
C GLU A 515 0.16 0.84 -13.98
N VAL A 516 -0.46 1.84 -14.57
CA VAL A 516 -1.90 2.06 -14.50
C VAL A 516 -2.33 2.00 -15.96
N ALA A 517 -2.64 0.78 -16.40
CA ALA A 517 -3.19 0.56 -17.73
C ALA A 517 -4.50 1.36 -17.86
N LYS A 518 -4.61 2.15 -18.93
CA LYS A 518 -5.83 2.89 -19.27
C LYS A 518 -6.93 1.97 -19.78
#